data_AF-A0A7C3C051-F1
#
_entry.id   AF-A0A7C3C051-F1
#
_cell.length_a   1.000
_cell.length_b   1.000
_cell.length_c   1.000
_cell.angle_alpha   90.00
_cell.angle_beta   90.00
_cell.angle_gamma   90.00
#
_symmetry.space_group_name_H-M   'P 1'
#
loop_
_entity.id
_entity.type
_entity.pdbx_description
1 polymer ?
#
loop_
_entity_poly.entity_id
_entity_poly.type
_entity_poly.pdbx_seq_one_letter_code
_entity_poly.pdbx_strand_id
1 'polypeptide(L)'
;MELSIRTRSNVNINAIYTMRRSGSTLQQIADKSGKSKERIRQILISNYGSTKHKLMSTEQLRKLFGFSRHHILDLYNSGVITPVKEWKASNGQYLLWSVTAISQINSYQNATKVCKHCGVGIPSNRRAFCSLRCYTESHKYKNMSDEAKKRHLDSIKRYRTKQKQAVESD
;
A
#
# COMPACT_ATOMS: atom_id res chain seq x y z
N MET A 1 -6.10 -53.20 -30.20
CA MET A 1 -6.68 -52.07 -29.45
C MET A 1 -5.58 -51.51 -28.55
N GLU A 2 -4.73 -50.64 -29.10
CA GLU A 2 -3.57 -50.09 -28.39
C GLU A 2 -4.02 -48.98 -27.43
N LEU A 3 -3.91 -49.26 -26.13
CA LEU A 3 -4.10 -48.26 -25.08
C LEU A 3 -2.90 -47.32 -25.10
N SER A 4 -3.06 -46.14 -25.72
CA SER A 4 -2.07 -45.08 -25.62
C SER A 4 -1.94 -44.66 -24.16
N ILE A 5 -0.91 -45.14 -23.49
CA ILE A 5 -0.49 -44.64 -22.18
C ILE A 5 -0.11 -43.18 -22.41
N ARG A 6 -1.02 -42.26 -22.04
CA ARG A 6 -0.74 -40.82 -21.99
C ARG A 6 0.43 -40.63 -21.03
N THR A 7 1.63 -40.54 -21.60
CA THR A 7 2.81 -40.05 -20.93
C THR A 7 2.43 -38.75 -20.24
N ARG A 8 2.47 -38.75 -18.90
CA ARG A 8 2.35 -37.53 -18.11
C ARG A 8 3.52 -36.64 -18.54
N SER A 9 3.28 -35.75 -19.50
CA SER A 9 4.27 -34.78 -19.93
C SER A 9 4.73 -34.01 -18.71
N ASN A 10 5.96 -34.31 -18.27
CA ASN A 10 6.58 -33.66 -17.14
C ASN A 10 6.85 -32.23 -17.60
N VAL A 11 5.95 -31.32 -17.21
CA VAL A 11 5.97 -29.95 -17.69
C VAL A 11 7.27 -29.32 -17.21
N ASN A 12 8.13 -28.94 -18.15
CA ASN A 12 9.40 -28.30 -17.82
C ASN A 12 9.12 -26.90 -17.25
N ILE A 13 9.15 -26.81 -15.91
CA ILE A 13 8.85 -25.59 -15.14
C ILE A 13 9.78 -24.44 -15.57
N ASN A 14 11.05 -24.75 -15.86
CA ASN A 14 12.02 -23.76 -16.34
C ASN A 14 11.63 -23.22 -17.72
N ALA A 15 11.09 -24.05 -18.62
CA ALA A 15 10.61 -23.60 -19.92
C ALA A 15 9.41 -22.64 -19.79
N ILE A 16 8.47 -22.94 -18.90
CA ILE A 16 7.34 -22.03 -18.58
C ILE A 16 7.85 -20.69 -18.08
N TYR A 17 8.83 -20.70 -17.17
CA TYR A 17 9.40 -19.49 -16.59
C TYR A 17 10.15 -18.65 -17.63
N THR A 18 10.96 -19.28 -18.49
CA THR A 18 11.69 -18.59 -19.56
C THR A 18 10.73 -17.93 -20.55
N MET A 19 9.67 -18.63 -20.96
CA MET A 19 8.64 -18.05 -21.83
C MET A 19 7.92 -16.88 -21.16
N ARG A 20 7.69 -16.96 -19.84
CA ARG A 20 7.07 -15.85 -19.10
C ARG A 20 8.00 -14.64 -19.04
N ARG A 21 9.29 -14.85 -18.82
CA ARG A 21 10.35 -13.82 -18.81
C ARG A 21 10.52 -13.15 -20.18
N SER A 22 10.33 -13.89 -21.27
CA SER A 22 10.37 -13.34 -22.64
C SER A 22 9.08 -12.63 -23.06
N GLY A 23 8.14 -12.39 -22.13
CA GLY A 23 6.92 -11.62 -22.37
C GLY A 23 5.73 -12.42 -22.90
N SER A 24 5.85 -13.74 -23.05
CA SER A 24 4.72 -14.56 -23.53
C SER A 24 3.54 -14.52 -22.55
N THR A 25 2.33 -14.49 -23.10
CA THR A 25 1.09 -14.49 -22.31
C THR A 25 0.84 -15.87 -21.71
N LEU A 26 0.03 -15.94 -20.65
CA LEU A 26 -0.35 -17.23 -20.04
C LEU A 26 -1.08 -18.15 -21.04
N GLN A 27 -1.80 -17.56 -22.00
CA GLN A 27 -2.50 -18.33 -23.04
C GLN A 27 -1.52 -18.95 -24.02
N GLN A 28 -0.55 -18.18 -24.53
CA GLN A 28 0.48 -18.71 -25.43
C GLN A 28 1.32 -19.82 -24.79
N ILE A 29 1.62 -19.68 -23.49
CA ILE A 29 2.33 -20.72 -22.73
C ILE A 29 1.45 -21.97 -22.57
N ALA A 30 0.16 -21.79 -22.29
CA ALA A 30 -0.81 -22.87 -22.16
C ALA A 30 -0.93 -23.67 -23.48
N ASP A 31 -1.08 -22.97 -24.60
CA ASP A 31 -1.19 -23.57 -25.92
C ASP A 31 0.06 -24.38 -26.27
N LYS A 32 1.25 -23.84 -25.98
CA LYS A 32 2.55 -24.50 -26.27
C LYS A 32 2.87 -25.67 -25.32
N SER A 33 2.36 -25.64 -24.10
CA SER A 33 2.60 -26.68 -23.08
C SER A 33 1.50 -27.74 -23.01
N GLY A 34 0.42 -27.57 -23.78
CA GLY A 34 -0.75 -28.45 -23.75
C GLY A 34 -1.46 -28.46 -22.39
N LYS A 35 -1.43 -27.35 -21.66
CA LYS A 35 -2.09 -27.19 -20.34
C LYS A 35 -3.08 -26.05 -20.37
N SER A 36 -4.01 -26.01 -19.41
CA SER A 36 -4.89 -24.87 -19.26
C SER A 36 -4.14 -23.64 -18.74
N LYS A 37 -4.61 -22.45 -19.12
CA LYS A 37 -4.13 -21.15 -18.63
C LYS A 37 -4.05 -21.08 -17.10
N GLU A 38 -5.05 -21.62 -16.41
CA GLU A 38 -5.08 -21.64 -14.95
C GLU A 38 -4.04 -22.59 -14.36
N ARG A 39 -3.78 -23.74 -15.02
CA ARG A 39 -2.72 -24.66 -14.56
C ARG A 39 -1.34 -24.02 -14.67
N ILE A 40 -1.08 -23.26 -15.74
CA ILE A 40 0.15 -22.47 -15.89
C ILE A 40 0.25 -21.40 -14.81
N ARG A 41 -0.85 -20.69 -14.51
CA ARG A 41 -0.90 -19.72 -13.41
C ARG A 41 -0.52 -20.36 -12.07
N GLN A 42 -1.10 -21.52 -11.76
CA GLN A 42 -0.80 -22.27 -10.54
C GLN A 42 0.67 -22.72 -10.46
N ILE A 43 1.22 -23.28 -11.55
CA ILE A 43 2.63 -23.72 -11.61
C ILE A 43 3.58 -22.53 -11.37
N LEU A 44 3.29 -21.38 -11.98
CA LEU A 44 4.10 -20.18 -11.77
C LEU A 44 4.01 -19.68 -10.33
N ILE A 45 2.81 -19.67 -9.74
CA ILE A 45 2.60 -19.26 -8.34
C ILE A 45 3.29 -20.20 -7.36
N SER A 46 3.21 -21.52 -7.57
CA SER A 46 3.75 -22.50 -6.64
C SER A 46 5.28 -22.54 -6.64
N ASN A 47 5.92 -22.32 -7.80
CA ASN A 47 7.37 -22.49 -7.94
C ASN A 47 8.16 -21.17 -7.83
N TYR A 48 7.56 -20.05 -8.23
CA TYR A 48 8.25 -18.76 -8.29
C TYR A 48 7.55 -17.68 -7.46
N GLY A 49 6.53 -18.06 -6.70
CA GLY A 49 5.64 -17.15 -6.02
C GLY A 49 4.69 -16.45 -6.98
N SER A 50 3.74 -15.70 -6.42
CA SER A 50 2.98 -14.79 -7.25
C SER A 50 3.96 -13.80 -7.89
N THR A 51 3.93 -13.67 -9.22
CA THR A 51 4.55 -12.55 -9.97
C THR A 51 3.99 -11.18 -9.56
N LYS A 52 3.19 -11.11 -8.49
CA LYS A 52 3.08 -9.96 -7.61
C LYS A 52 4.46 -9.70 -6.98
N HIS A 53 5.29 -8.94 -7.69
CA HIS A 53 5.90 -7.79 -7.03
C HIS A 53 4.79 -7.20 -6.15
N LYS A 54 4.97 -7.13 -4.84
CA LYS A 54 3.91 -6.75 -3.89
C LYS A 54 3.61 -5.26 -4.11
N LEU A 55 2.91 -4.98 -5.19
CA LEU A 55 2.54 -3.64 -5.61
C LEU A 55 1.46 -3.17 -4.66
N MET A 56 1.66 -1.97 -4.14
CA MET A 56 0.77 -1.36 -3.17
C MET A 56 -0.07 -0.30 -3.86
N SER A 57 -1.33 -0.18 -3.46
CA SER A 57 -2.14 0.96 -3.86
C SER A 57 -1.74 2.21 -3.07
N THR A 58 -2.11 3.40 -3.57
CA THR A 58 -1.93 4.66 -2.83
C THR A 58 -2.58 4.62 -1.45
N GLU A 59 -3.71 3.92 -1.32
CA GLU A 59 -4.41 3.78 -0.04
C GLU A 59 -3.63 2.93 0.97
N GLN A 60 -2.97 1.87 0.51
CA GLN A 60 -2.07 1.08 1.36
C GLN A 60 -0.86 1.88 1.80
N LEU A 61 -0.26 2.65 0.88
CA LEU A 61 0.88 3.53 1.17
C LEU A 61 0.49 4.58 2.22
N ARG A 62 -0.69 5.19 2.07
CA ARG A 62 -1.28 6.13 3.05
C ARG A 62 -1.43 5.50 4.44
N LYS A 63 -1.99 4.29 4.52
CA LYS A 63 -2.16 3.61 5.81
C LYS A 63 -0.83 3.28 6.49
N LEU A 64 0.18 2.91 5.72
CA LEU A 64 1.52 2.60 6.23
C LEU A 64 2.21 3.82 6.85
N PHE A 65 2.10 4.98 6.20
CA PHE A 65 2.81 6.20 6.61
C PHE A 65 1.95 7.20 7.39
N GLY A 66 0.64 6.99 7.47
CA GLY A 66 -0.30 7.93 8.07
C GLY A 66 -0.48 9.22 7.26
N PHE A 67 -0.07 9.28 5.99
CA PHE A 67 -0.16 10.50 5.18
C PHE A 67 -1.53 10.73 4.57
N SER A 68 -1.80 11.96 4.17
CA SER A 68 -2.94 12.25 3.31
C SER A 68 -2.68 11.72 1.89
N ARG A 69 -3.74 11.41 1.15
CA ARG A 69 -3.63 11.02 -0.26
C ARG A 69 -2.93 12.11 -1.09
N HIS A 70 -3.24 13.38 -0.81
CA HIS A 70 -2.60 14.53 -1.47
C HIS A 70 -1.09 14.53 -1.27
N HIS A 71 -0.62 14.26 -0.06
CA HIS A 71 0.80 14.26 0.22
C HIS A 71 1.55 13.19 -0.60
N ILE A 72 0.97 12.00 -0.76
CA ILE A 72 1.57 10.95 -1.60
C ILE A 72 1.59 11.38 -3.07
N LEU A 73 0.55 12.05 -3.55
CA LEU A 73 0.52 12.60 -4.90
C LEU A 73 1.54 13.73 -5.08
N ASP A 74 1.76 14.58 -4.07
CA ASP A 74 2.79 15.62 -4.11
C ASP A 74 4.20 15.01 -4.23
N LEU A 75 4.49 13.94 -3.47
CA LEU A 75 5.75 13.19 -3.59
C LEU A 75 5.93 12.59 -4.98
N TYR A 76 4.85 12.12 -5.60
CA TYR A 76 4.89 11.61 -6.97
C TYR A 76 5.10 12.74 -7.99
N ASN A 77 4.33 13.82 -7.90
CA ASN A 77 4.42 14.97 -8.80
C ASN A 77 5.77 15.69 -8.71
N SER A 78 6.44 15.64 -7.55
CA SER A 78 7.80 16.15 -7.34
C SER A 78 8.90 15.17 -7.73
N GLY A 79 8.55 13.97 -8.20
CA GLY A 79 9.50 12.95 -8.65
C GLY A 79 10.22 12.20 -7.54
N VAL A 80 9.83 12.38 -6.27
CA VAL A 80 10.42 11.70 -5.11
C VAL A 80 10.12 10.19 -5.14
N ILE A 81 8.91 9.83 -5.56
CA ILE A 81 8.49 8.44 -5.75
C ILE A 81 8.00 8.20 -7.16
N THR A 82 8.29 7.02 -7.69
CA THR A 82 7.86 6.62 -9.03
C THR A 82 6.91 5.43 -8.94
N PRO A 83 5.70 5.50 -9.53
CA PRO A 83 4.82 4.36 -9.60
C PRO A 83 5.40 3.30 -10.54
N VAL A 84 5.20 2.03 -10.23
CA VAL A 84 5.54 0.92 -11.14
C VAL A 84 4.52 0.85 -12.27
N LYS A 85 3.26 1.17 -11.97
CA LYS A 85 2.19 1.18 -12.94
C LYS A 85 1.25 2.33 -12.68
N GLU A 86 0.89 3.00 -13.77
CA GLU A 86 -0.08 4.06 -13.82
C GLU A 86 -1.09 3.74 -14.91
N TRP A 87 -2.37 3.95 -14.64
CA TRP A 87 -3.42 3.91 -15.66
C TRP A 87 -4.57 4.84 -15.30
N LYS A 88 -5.25 5.33 -16.33
CA LYS A 88 -6.50 6.08 -16.20
C LYS A 88 -7.68 5.15 -16.49
N ALA A 89 -8.68 5.19 -15.62
CA ALA A 89 -9.99 4.61 -15.88
C ALA A 89 -11.04 5.74 -15.88
N SER A 90 -12.27 5.43 -16.28
CA SER A 90 -13.38 6.40 -16.38
C SER A 90 -13.66 7.16 -15.08
N ASN A 91 -13.25 6.60 -13.94
CA ASN A 91 -13.44 7.11 -12.59
C ASN A 91 -12.15 7.62 -11.91
N GLY A 92 -11.05 7.77 -12.64
CA GLY A 92 -9.85 8.46 -12.15
C GLY A 92 -8.52 7.80 -12.50
N GLN A 93 -7.45 8.35 -11.91
CA GLN A 93 -6.08 7.87 -12.07
C GLN A 93 -5.73 6.87 -10.96
N TYR A 94 -5.17 5.73 -11.37
CA TYR A 94 -4.77 4.64 -10.49
C TYR A 94 -3.26 4.46 -10.55
N LEU A 95 -2.64 4.42 -9.37
CA LEU A 95 -1.20 4.30 -9.18
C LEU A 95 -0.90 3.07 -8.33
N LEU A 96 0.07 2.28 -8.78
CA LEU A 96 0.61 1.14 -8.06
C LEU A 96 2.09 1.35 -7.77
N TRP A 97 2.45 1.19 -6.51
CA TRP A 97 3.76 1.49 -5.96
C TRP A 97 4.55 0.21 -5.70
N SER A 98 5.85 0.26 -5.99
CA SER A 98 6.77 -0.78 -5.50
C SER A 98 6.94 -0.66 -3.99
N VAL A 99 7.38 -1.73 -3.35
CA VAL A 99 7.89 -1.70 -1.96
C VAL A 99 9.07 -0.74 -1.83
N THR A 100 9.85 -0.54 -2.89
CA THR A 100 10.97 0.43 -2.91
C THR A 100 10.53 1.88 -2.73
N ALA A 101 9.26 2.21 -3.03
CA ALA A 101 8.72 3.54 -2.76
C ALA A 101 8.76 3.87 -1.25
N ILE A 102 8.66 2.87 -0.37
CA ILE A 102 8.80 3.06 1.08
C ILE A 102 10.20 3.59 1.40
N SER A 103 11.25 2.99 0.83
CA SER A 103 12.63 3.41 1.04
C SER A 103 12.90 4.81 0.49
N GLN A 104 12.32 5.15 -0.67
CA GLN A 104 12.42 6.49 -1.26
C GLN A 104 11.78 7.55 -0.36
N ILE A 105 10.56 7.29 0.13
CA ILE A 105 9.86 8.18 1.07
C ILE A 105 10.69 8.38 2.33
N ASN A 106 11.14 7.30 2.98
CA ASN A 106 11.96 7.39 4.19
C ASN A 106 13.25 8.18 3.95
N SER A 107 13.93 7.93 2.83
CA SER A 107 15.16 8.65 2.48
C SER A 107 14.89 10.14 2.27
N TYR A 108 13.80 10.49 1.57
CA TYR A 108 13.37 11.87 1.38
C TYR A 108 13.06 12.55 2.72
N GLN A 109 12.33 11.88 3.62
CA GLN A 109 11.99 12.43 4.93
C GLN A 109 13.20 12.61 5.84
N ASN A 110 14.21 11.74 5.72
CA ASN A 110 15.46 11.87 6.46
C ASN A 110 16.34 12.99 5.90
N ALA A 111 16.35 13.16 4.57
CA ALA A 111 17.15 14.19 3.90
C ALA A 111 16.51 15.59 3.97
N THR A 112 15.18 15.68 4.03
CA THR A 112 14.45 16.95 4.04
C THR A 112 13.76 17.20 5.38
N LYS A 113 13.86 18.42 5.89
CA LYS A 113 13.07 18.80 7.08
C LYS A 113 11.59 18.86 6.69
N VAL A 114 10.83 17.81 6.99
CA VAL A 114 9.40 17.71 6.69
C VAL A 114 8.52 17.89 7.93
N CYS A 115 7.36 18.50 7.73
CA CYS A 115 6.40 18.80 8.77
C CYS A 115 5.87 17.50 9.39
N LYS A 116 5.95 17.38 10.72
CA LYS A 116 5.47 16.19 11.45
C LYS A 116 3.96 15.96 11.34
N HIS A 117 3.19 16.98 10.96
CA HIS A 117 1.73 16.89 10.83
C HIS A 117 1.30 16.49 9.41
N CYS A 118 1.82 17.19 8.39
CA CYS A 118 1.33 17.07 7.02
C CYS A 118 2.38 16.59 6.00
N GLY A 119 3.63 16.37 6.42
CA GLY A 119 4.73 15.89 5.57
C GLY A 119 5.32 16.95 4.63
N VAL A 120 4.73 18.14 4.50
CA VAL A 120 5.25 19.22 3.63
C VAL A 120 6.57 19.77 4.15
N GLY A 121 7.45 20.23 3.27
CA GLY A 121 8.72 20.88 3.63
C GLY A 121 8.55 21.98 4.69
N ILE A 122 9.46 22.00 5.66
CA ILE A 122 9.49 22.98 6.74
C ILE A 122 10.27 24.22 6.27
N PRO A 123 9.73 25.44 6.45
CA PRO A 123 10.48 26.67 6.21
C PRO A 123 11.77 26.73 7.04
N SER A 124 12.81 27.37 6.52
CA SER A 124 14.15 27.41 7.14
C SER A 124 14.17 27.87 8.60
N ASN A 125 13.22 28.73 8.99
CA ASN A 125 13.08 29.28 10.34
C ASN A 125 12.29 28.38 11.31
N ARG A 126 11.89 27.17 10.91
CA ARG A 126 11.09 26.26 11.72
C ARG A 126 11.75 24.89 11.83
N ARG A 127 11.45 24.17 12.92
CA ARG A 127 12.08 22.87 13.23
C ARG A 127 11.19 21.65 13.00
N ALA A 128 9.87 21.77 13.19
CA ALA A 128 8.99 20.59 13.23
C ALA A 128 7.67 20.72 12.45
N PHE A 129 7.16 21.93 12.22
CA PHE A 129 5.86 22.14 11.59
C PHE A 129 5.97 23.22 10.50
N CYS A 130 5.28 23.00 9.37
CA CYS A 130 5.26 23.96 8.27
C CYS A 130 4.38 25.19 8.58
N SER A 131 3.37 25.06 9.44
CA SER A 131 2.42 26.12 9.80
C SER A 131 2.01 26.09 11.27
N LEU A 132 1.54 27.23 11.79
CA LEU A 132 0.93 27.30 13.12
C LEU A 132 -0.30 26.38 13.19
N ARG A 133 -1.11 26.36 12.11
CA ARG A 133 -2.25 25.43 11.99
C ARG A 133 -1.83 23.97 12.19
N CYS A 134 -0.76 23.52 11.51
CA CYS A 134 -0.23 22.16 11.69
C CYS A 134 0.26 21.90 13.12
N TYR A 135 0.93 22.88 13.74
CA TYR A 135 1.30 22.77 15.16
C TYR A 135 0.07 22.62 16.05
N THR A 136 -0.96 23.45 15.84
CA THR A 136 -2.18 23.48 16.66
C THR A 136 -2.97 22.18 16.53
N GLU A 137 -3.13 21.66 15.32
CA GLU A 137 -3.80 20.38 15.05
C GLU A 137 -3.04 19.18 15.63
N SER A 138 -1.71 19.14 15.46
CA SER A 138 -0.90 18.09 16.10
C SER A 138 -0.94 18.14 17.64
N HIS A 139 -1.21 19.31 18.21
CA HIS A 139 -1.33 19.51 19.66
C HIS A 139 -2.76 19.86 20.07
N LYS A 140 -3.76 19.35 19.34
CA LYS A 140 -5.17 19.74 19.52
C LYS A 140 -5.63 19.65 20.97
N TYR A 141 -5.25 18.59 21.68
CA TYR A 141 -5.60 18.41 23.09
C TYR A 141 -4.91 19.43 24.01
N LYS A 142 -3.63 19.73 23.77
CA LYS A 142 -2.88 20.74 24.53
C LYS A 142 -3.49 22.13 24.36
N ASN A 143 -3.92 22.46 23.14
CA ASN A 143 -4.48 23.76 22.77
C ASN A 143 -6.01 23.84 22.95
N MET A 144 -6.64 22.79 23.47
CA MET A 144 -8.07 22.76 23.76
C MET A 144 -8.38 23.61 24.99
N SER A 145 -9.53 24.31 25.00
CA SER A 145 -9.99 25.02 26.21
C SER A 145 -10.27 24.04 27.35
N ASP A 146 -10.15 24.50 28.59
CA ASP A 146 -10.33 23.63 29.75
C ASP A 146 -11.76 23.09 29.86
N GLU A 147 -12.75 23.88 29.44
CA GLU A 147 -14.14 23.44 29.29
C GLU A 147 -14.29 22.30 28.26
N ALA A 148 -13.59 22.38 27.13
CA ALA A 148 -13.62 21.33 26.11
C ALA A 148 -12.86 20.07 26.57
N LYS A 149 -11.74 20.21 27.30
CA LYS A 149 -11.05 19.08 27.95
C LYS A 149 -11.96 18.39 28.97
N LYS A 150 -12.66 19.16 29.82
CA LYS A 150 -13.61 18.63 30.81
C LYS A 150 -14.73 17.84 30.12
N ARG A 151 -15.36 18.41 29.09
CA ARG A 151 -16.38 17.70 28.28
C ARG A 151 -15.84 16.41 27.66
N HIS A 152 -14.61 16.41 27.16
CA HIS A 152 -13.97 15.21 26.62
C HIS A 152 -13.76 14.14 27.70
N LEU A 153 -13.25 14.50 28.88
CA LEU A 153 -13.08 13.58 30.01
C LEU A 153 -14.41 13.00 30.49
N ASP A 154 -15.45 13.83 30.59
CA ASP A 154 -16.80 13.39 30.96
C ASP A 154 -17.39 12.44 29.91
N SER A 155 -17.11 12.69 28.62
CA SER A 155 -17.49 11.77 27.54
C SER A 155 -16.77 10.42 27.66
N ILE A 156 -15.46 10.42 27.92
CA ILE A 156 -14.68 9.19 28.14
C ILE A 156 -15.22 8.42 29.34
N LYS A 157 -15.50 9.11 30.46
CA LYS A 157 -16.04 8.50 31.68
C LYS A 157 -17.37 7.80 31.39
N ARG A 158 -18.30 8.49 30.72
CA ARG A 158 -19.60 7.92 30.31
C ARG A 158 -19.45 6.70 29.40
N TYR A 159 -18.54 6.76 28.42
CA TYR A 159 -18.27 5.62 27.53
C TYR A 159 -17.77 4.40 28.32
N ARG A 160 -16.81 4.59 29.23
CA ARG A 160 -16.27 3.51 30.08
C ARG A 160 -17.33 2.88 30.98
N THR A 161 -18.20 3.69 31.59
CA THR A 161 -19.30 3.17 32.42
C THR A 161 -20.27 2.32 31.61
N LYS A 162 -20.66 2.78 30.41
CA LYS A 162 -21.54 2.00 29.52
C LYS A 162 -20.92 0.66 29.10
N GLN A 163 -19.64 0.66 28.76
CA GLN A 163 -18.93 -0.57 28.38
C GLN A 163 -18.86 -1.57 29.55
N LYS A 164 -18.60 -1.09 30.77
CA LYS A 164 -18.59 -1.95 31.97
C LYS A 164 -19.95 -2.57 32.25
N GLN A 165 -21.03 -1.80 32.15
CA GLN A 165 -22.40 -2.29 32.32
C GLN A 165 -22.79 -3.33 31.25
N ALA A 166 -22.35 -3.14 30.01
CA ALA A 166 -22.61 -4.10 28.94
C ALA A 166 -21.93 -5.45 29.19
N VAL A 167 -20.69 -5.44 29.70
CA VAL A 167 -19.95 -6.68 30.06
C VAL A 167 -20.53 -7.36 31.31
N GLU A 168 -21.11 -6.61 32.24
CA GLU A 168 -21.76 -7.16 33.44
C GLU A 168 -23.20 -7.66 33.19
N SER A 169 -23.77 -7.41 32.00
CA SER A 169 -25.13 -7.82 31.62
C SER A 169 -25.17 -9.03 30.68
N ASP A 170 -24.00 -9.55 30.28
CA ASP A 170 -23.79 -10.80 29.53
C ASP A 170 -23.29 -11.92 30.47
#